data_AF-A0A830EE84-F1
#
_entry.id   AF-A0A830EE84-F1
#
_cell.length_a   1.000
_cell.length_b   1.000
_cell.length_c   1.000
_cell.angle_alpha   90.00
_cell.angle_beta   90.00
_cell.angle_gamma   90.00
#
_symmetry.space_group_name_H-M   'P 1'
#
loop_
_entity.id
_entity.type
_entity.pdbx_description
1 polymer ?
#
loop_
_entity_poly.entity_id
_entity_poly.type
_entity_poly.pdbx_seq_one_letter_code
_entity_poly.pdbx_strand_id
1 'polypeptide(L)'
;MRVRDRLISGAVNAATDVLLLILILILYSLLSSYMAHLPIQFTAIITGYITLIVIFILLAFLRGLLAGHVLVYPVILGEATLITAIFLSIPGTIAAYGVTVNITPLIYFLWSIEMAWIVYSIIEQFNSTLLDP
;
A
#
# COMPACT_ATOMS: atom_id res chain seq x y z
N MET A 1 0.99 12.37 -23.74
CA MET A 1 1.84 12.88 -22.61
C MET A 1 3.35 12.81 -22.93
N ARG A 2 4.17 13.83 -22.59
CA ARG A 2 5.65 13.80 -22.84
C ARG A 2 6.38 12.92 -21.81
N VAL A 3 7.50 12.32 -22.18
CA VAL A 3 8.30 11.40 -21.33
C VAL A 3 8.68 12.03 -19.99
N ARG A 4 9.06 13.31 -19.98
CA ARG A 4 9.36 14.06 -18.75
C ARG A 4 8.17 14.11 -17.79
N ASP A 5 6.97 14.33 -18.31
CA ASP A 5 5.78 14.48 -17.48
C ASP A 5 5.35 13.11 -16.91
N ARG A 6 5.59 12.02 -17.64
CA ARG A 6 5.44 10.63 -17.15
C ARG A 6 6.43 10.29 -16.03
N LEU A 7 7.69 10.73 -16.15
CA LEU A 7 8.68 10.56 -15.08
C LEU A 7 8.31 11.30 -13.80
N ILE A 8 7.82 12.54 -13.93
CA ILE A 8 7.35 13.34 -12.80
C ILE A 8 6.12 12.70 -12.16
N SER A 9 5.15 12.26 -12.97
CA SER A 9 3.95 11.55 -12.48
C SER A 9 4.31 10.22 -11.80
N GLY A 10 5.26 9.46 -12.35
CA GLY A 10 5.83 8.26 -11.73
C GLY A 10 6.41 8.52 -10.35
N ALA A 11 7.25 9.55 -10.23
CA ALA A 11 7.83 9.93 -8.95
C ALA A 11 6.79 10.39 -7.92
N VAL A 12 5.79 11.16 -8.34
CA VAL A 12 4.71 11.66 -7.46
C VAL A 12 3.81 10.53 -6.98
N ASN A 13 3.43 9.60 -7.87
CA ASN A 13 2.63 8.44 -7.51
C ASN A 13 3.40 7.55 -6.52
N ALA A 14 4.67 7.24 -6.82
CA ALA A 14 5.54 6.51 -5.91
C ALA A 14 5.63 7.16 -4.53
N ALA A 15 5.85 8.47 -4.47
CA ALA A 15 5.90 9.18 -3.20
C ALA A 15 4.57 9.10 -2.44
N THR A 16 3.45 9.28 -3.13
CA THR A 16 2.11 9.31 -2.51
C THR A 16 1.72 7.94 -1.95
N ASP A 17 1.85 6.88 -2.75
CA ASP A 17 1.48 5.53 -2.32
C ASP A 17 2.37 5.05 -1.17
N VAL A 18 3.66 5.42 -1.18
CA VAL A 18 4.60 5.05 -0.12
C VAL A 18 4.32 5.79 1.17
N LEU A 19 3.97 7.08 1.10
CA LEU A 19 3.55 7.84 2.26
C LEU A 19 2.27 7.26 2.86
N LEU A 20 1.31 6.83 2.02
CA LEU A 20 0.08 6.18 2.47
C LEU A 20 0.36 4.84 3.15
N LEU A 21 1.20 3.99 2.55
CA LEU A 21 1.62 2.72 3.13
C LEU A 21 2.33 2.90 4.48
N ILE A 22 3.26 3.85 4.56
CA ILE A 22 3.95 4.19 5.81
C ILE A 22 2.97 4.66 6.87
N LEU A 23 2.03 5.54 6.52
CA LEU A 23 1.00 6.03 7.44
C LEU A 23 0.17 4.87 8.00
N ILE A 24 -0.25 3.92 7.15
CA ILE A 24 -1.03 2.76 7.57
C ILE A 24 -0.23 1.83 8.47
N LEU A 25 1.04 1.56 8.16
CA LEU A 25 1.91 0.75 9.01
C LEU A 25 2.14 1.41 10.38
N ILE A 26 2.25 2.75 10.42
CA ILE A 26 2.31 3.52 11.68
C ILE A 26 1.00 3.41 12.45
N LEU A 27 -0.15 3.60 11.79
CA LEU A 27 -1.47 3.47 12.43
C LEU A 27 -1.69 2.07 12.99
N TYR A 28 -1.33 1.03 12.23
CA TYR A 28 -1.33 -0.35 12.69
C TYR A 28 -0.45 -0.52 13.94
N SER A 29 0.79 -0.01 13.90
CA SER A 29 1.73 -0.06 15.03
C SER A 29 1.17 0.61 16.29
N LEU A 30 0.63 1.82 16.13
CA LEU A 30 0.05 2.61 17.22
C LEU A 30 -1.16 1.90 17.83
N LEU A 31 -2.05 1.37 16.99
CA LEU A 31 -3.23 0.66 17.48
C LEU A 31 -2.85 -0.68 18.14
N SER A 32 -1.91 -1.42 17.55
CA SER A 32 -1.36 -2.64 18.13
C SER A 32 -0.71 -2.37 19.48
N SER A 33 0.09 -1.30 19.59
CA SER A 33 0.74 -0.86 20.83
C SER A 33 -0.28 -0.41 21.87
N TYR A 34 -1.31 0.34 21.46
CA TYR A 34 -2.42 0.75 22.33
C TYR A 34 -3.21 -0.46 22.86
N MET A 35 -3.53 -1.43 22.01
CA MET A 35 -4.23 -2.66 22.42
C MET A 35 -3.35 -3.51 23.36
N ALA A 36 -2.07 -3.67 23.05
CA ALA A 36 -1.14 -4.48 23.84
C ALA A 36 -0.58 -3.77 25.09
N HIS A 37 -0.73 -2.44 25.19
CA HIS A 37 -0.08 -1.57 26.17
C HIS A 37 1.45 -1.77 26.23
N LEU A 38 2.03 -2.13 25.09
CA LEU A 38 3.47 -2.34 24.92
C LEU A 38 4.10 -1.08 24.32
N PRO A 39 5.38 -0.79 24.61
CA PRO A 39 6.10 0.26 23.92
C PRO A 39 6.09 0.00 22.42
N ILE A 40 5.91 1.07 21.63
CA ILE A 40 5.83 0.98 20.17
C ILE A 40 7.14 0.39 19.64
N GLN A 41 7.06 -0.77 18.96
CA GLN A 41 8.23 -1.42 18.37
C GLN A 41 8.31 -1.16 16.87
N PHE A 42 8.85 0.01 16.50
CA PHE A 42 9.08 0.36 15.10
C PHE A 42 10.08 -0.58 14.40
N THR A 43 11.03 -1.14 15.14
CA THR A 43 12.12 -1.98 14.60
C THR A 43 11.63 -3.28 13.95
N ALA A 44 10.60 -3.93 14.51
CA ALA A 44 10.02 -5.14 13.93
C ALA A 44 9.29 -4.86 12.60
N ILE A 45 8.62 -3.70 12.51
CA ILE A 45 7.93 -3.22 11.31
C ILE A 45 8.95 -2.86 10.22
N ILE A 46 10.01 -2.15 10.60
CA ILE A 46 11.06 -1.75 9.66
C ILE A 46 11.73 -2.99 9.05
N THR A 47 12.17 -3.93 9.87
CA THR A 47 13.02 -5.03 9.37
C THR A 47 12.24 -6.05 8.52
N GLY A 48 10.95 -6.29 8.80
CA GLY A 48 10.11 -7.23 8.06
C GLY A 48 9.53 -6.66 6.75
N TYR A 49 9.24 -5.35 6.72
CA TYR A 49 8.51 -4.74 5.59
C TYR A 49 9.40 -3.92 4.64
N ILE A 50 10.67 -3.64 4.94
CA ILE A 50 11.56 -2.85 4.05
C ILE A 50 11.57 -3.41 2.62
N THR A 51 11.77 -4.72 2.44
CA THR A 51 11.84 -5.30 1.09
C THR A 51 10.52 -5.13 0.34
N LEU A 52 9.39 -5.30 1.02
CA LEU A 52 8.06 -5.12 0.44
C LEU A 52 7.79 -3.66 0.10
N ILE A 53 8.19 -2.72 0.97
CA ILE A 53 8.10 -1.28 0.71
C ILE A 53 8.95 -0.88 -0.50
N VAL A 54 10.17 -1.42 -0.64
CA VAL A 54 11.04 -1.16 -1.79
C VAL A 54 10.42 -1.67 -3.09
N ILE A 55 9.87 -2.88 -3.09
CA ILE A 55 9.19 -3.42 -4.27
C ILE A 55 7.94 -2.57 -4.59
N PHE A 56 7.20 -2.13 -3.57
CA PHE A 56 6.05 -1.25 -3.74
C PHE A 56 6.43 0.11 -4.35
N ILE A 57 7.53 0.73 -3.89
CA ILE A 57 8.08 1.96 -4.48
C ILE A 57 8.34 1.77 -5.98
N LEU A 58 8.97 0.65 -6.36
CA LEU A 58 9.29 0.37 -7.76
C LEU A 58 8.03 0.22 -8.61
N LEU A 59 7.01 -0.48 -8.10
CA LEU A 59 5.73 -0.64 -8.80
C LEU A 59 5.00 0.69 -8.94
N ALA A 60 4.88 1.47 -7.88
CA ALA A 60 4.24 2.78 -7.90
C ALA A 60 4.94 3.77 -8.84
N PHE A 61 6.27 3.70 -8.92
CA PHE A 61 7.04 4.46 -9.90
C PHE A 61 6.74 4.01 -11.34
N LEU A 62 6.77 2.69 -11.59
CA LEU A 62 6.44 2.13 -12.90
C LEU A 62 5.01 2.48 -13.34
N ARG A 63 4.07 2.57 -12.39
CA ARG A 63 2.68 2.94 -12.65
C ARG A 63 2.56 4.33 -13.26
N GLY A 64 3.22 5.34 -12.68
CA GLY A 64 3.19 6.68 -13.29
C GLY A 64 4.09 6.81 -14.52
N LEU A 65 5.20 6.07 -14.60
CA LEU A 65 6.03 6.01 -15.82
C LEU A 65 5.24 5.47 -17.02
N LEU A 66 4.41 4.46 -16.80
CA LEU A 66 3.58 3.81 -17.80
C LEU A 66 2.19 4.43 -17.94
N ALA A 67 1.94 5.61 -17.35
CA ALA A 67 0.64 6.26 -17.43
C ALA A 67 0.15 6.44 -18.88
N GLY A 68 -1.08 6.00 -19.13
CA GLY A 68 -1.69 5.94 -20.47
C GLY A 68 -1.14 4.83 -21.38
N HIS A 69 -0.35 3.89 -20.87
CA HIS A 69 0.08 2.68 -21.60
C HIS A 69 -0.64 1.45 -21.04
N VAL A 70 -1.00 0.49 -21.89
CA VAL A 70 -1.66 -0.76 -21.48
C VAL A 70 -0.84 -1.60 -20.48
N LEU A 71 0.46 -1.31 -20.35
CA LEU A 71 1.34 -2.01 -19.41
C LEU A 71 1.19 -1.48 -17.97
N VAL A 72 0.40 -0.43 -17.76
CA VAL A 72 0.10 0.09 -16.41
C VAL A 72 -0.80 -0.87 -15.62
N TYR A 73 -1.72 -1.57 -16.28
CA TYR A 73 -2.64 -2.51 -15.63
C TYR A 73 -1.94 -3.66 -14.89
N PRO A 74 -0.97 -4.39 -15.48
CA PRO A 74 -0.23 -5.41 -14.73
C PRO A 74 0.59 -4.83 -13.57
N VAL A 75 1.03 -3.56 -13.65
CA VAL A 75 1.73 -2.90 -12.52
C VAL A 75 0.77 -2.63 -11.37
N ILE A 76 -0.43 -2.11 -11.65
CA ILE A 76 -1.48 -1.89 -10.64
C ILE A 76 -1.91 -3.21 -9.99
N LEU A 77 -2.03 -4.29 -10.77
CA LEU A 77 -2.29 -5.62 -10.22
C LEU A 77 -1.14 -6.09 -9.32
N GLY A 78 0.11 -5.83 -9.70
CA GLY A 78 1.28 -6.07 -8.87
C GLY A 78 1.19 -5.37 -7.51
N GLU A 79 0.84 -4.08 -7.49
CA GLU A 79 0.62 -3.31 -6.26
C GLU A 79 -0.44 -3.96 -5.38
N ALA A 80 -1.60 -4.30 -5.96
CA ALA A 80 -2.71 -4.93 -5.26
C ALA A 80 -2.31 -6.28 -4.62
N THR A 81 -1.57 -7.11 -5.36
CA THR A 81 -1.09 -8.40 -4.83
C THR A 81 -0.12 -8.21 -3.66
N LEU A 82 0.75 -7.20 -3.74
CA LEU A 82 1.76 -6.92 -2.74
C LEU A 82 1.16 -6.33 -1.47
N ILE A 83 0.21 -5.39 -1.61
CA ILE A 83 -0.61 -4.89 -0.50
C ILE A 83 -1.32 -6.05 0.18
N THR A 84 -1.98 -6.93 -0.59
CA THR A 84 -2.68 -8.10 -0.03
C THR A 84 -1.73 -9.01 0.74
N ALA A 85 -0.54 -9.28 0.21
CA ALA A 85 0.47 -10.08 0.90
C ALA A 85 0.94 -9.44 2.21
N ILE A 86 1.12 -8.11 2.25
CA ILE A 86 1.44 -7.37 3.47
C ILE A 86 0.33 -7.58 4.50
N PHE A 87 -0.93 -7.33 4.16
CA PHE A 87 -2.04 -7.45 5.11
C PHE A 87 -2.26 -8.89 5.58
N LEU A 88 -2.08 -9.90 4.72
CA LEU A 88 -2.15 -11.31 5.10
C LEU A 88 -1.00 -11.74 6.05
N SER A 89 0.14 -11.06 6.00
CA SER A 89 1.27 -11.34 6.89
C SER A 89 1.07 -10.78 8.31
N ILE A 90 0.09 -9.88 8.50
CA ILE A 90 -0.23 -9.32 9.80
C ILE A 90 -0.96 -10.38 10.64
N PRO A 91 -0.49 -10.70 11.86
CA PRO A 91 -1.19 -11.62 12.75
C PRO A 91 -2.62 -11.16 13.04
N GLY A 92 -3.60 -12.05 12.85
CA GLY A 92 -5.02 -11.73 13.10
C GLY A 92 -5.40 -11.55 14.58
N THR A 93 -4.47 -11.80 15.49
CA THR A 93 -4.69 -11.71 16.94
C THR A 93 -3.52 -11.05 17.64
N ILE A 94 -3.81 -10.27 18.67
CA ILE A 94 -2.84 -9.70 19.60
C ILE A 94 -3.16 -10.21 21.01
N ALA A 95 -2.15 -10.68 21.73
CA ALA A 95 -2.29 -11.01 23.15
C ALA A 95 -1.96 -9.78 24.01
N ALA A 96 -2.89 -9.38 24.87
CA ALA A 96 -2.77 -8.26 25.80
C ALA A 96 -3.30 -8.67 27.17
N TYR A 97 -2.49 -8.53 28.23
CA TYR A 97 -2.89 -8.85 29.62
C TYR A 97 -3.53 -10.23 29.84
N GLY A 98 -3.07 -11.26 29.11
CA GLY A 98 -3.64 -12.61 29.19
C GLY A 98 -4.95 -12.79 28.43
N VAL A 99 -5.45 -11.74 27.75
CA VAL A 99 -6.60 -11.78 26.85
C VAL A 99 -6.12 -11.73 25.41
N THR A 100 -6.66 -12.61 24.56
CA THR A 100 -6.39 -12.57 23.12
C THR A 100 -7.46 -11.74 22.44
N VAL A 101 -7.06 -10.65 21.79
CA VAL A 101 -7.95 -9.76 21.04
C VAL A 101 -7.83 -10.11 19.55
N ASN A 102 -8.98 -10.35 18.91
CA ASN A 102 -9.05 -10.56 17.46
C ASN A 102 -9.02 -9.20 16.74
N ILE A 103 -7.96 -8.95 15.97
CA ILE A 103 -7.78 -7.73 15.17
C ILE A 103 -8.01 -7.94 13.67
N THR A 104 -8.39 -9.15 13.25
CA THR A 104 -8.73 -9.48 11.87
C THR A 104 -9.73 -8.50 11.23
N PRO A 105 -10.81 -8.05 11.92
CA PRO A 105 -11.75 -7.09 11.34
C PRO A 105 -11.10 -5.76 10.96
N LEU A 106 -10.14 -5.29 11.75
CA LEU A 106 -9.41 -4.05 11.46
C LEU A 106 -8.47 -4.22 10.27
N ILE A 107 -7.76 -5.34 10.20
CA ILE A 107 -6.87 -5.68 9.07
C ILE A 107 -7.68 -5.62 7.77
N TYR A 108 -8.86 -6.23 7.74
CA TYR A 108 -9.76 -6.17 6.58
C TYR A 108 -10.29 -4.77 6.29
N PHE A 109 -10.60 -3.98 7.33
CA PHE A 109 -11.03 -2.59 7.14
C PHE A 109 -9.93 -1.78 6.44
N LEU A 110 -8.71 -1.79 6.96
CA LEU A 110 -7.57 -1.07 6.37
C LEU A 110 -7.23 -1.58 4.97
N TRP A 111 -7.25 -2.90 4.75
CA TRP A 111 -7.05 -3.50 3.43
C TRP A 111 -8.12 -3.07 2.42
N SER A 112 -9.39 -2.96 2.84
CA SER A 112 -10.47 -2.54 1.94
C SER A 112 -10.34 -1.08 1.49
N ILE A 113 -9.81 -0.20 2.34
CA ILE A 113 -9.48 1.19 1.96
C ILE A 113 -8.41 1.21 0.86
N GLU A 114 -7.35 0.42 1.02
CA GLU A 114 -6.29 0.29 0.00
C GLU A 114 -6.82 -0.28 -1.31
N MET A 115 -7.69 -1.30 -1.24
CA MET A 115 -8.30 -1.86 -2.45
C MET A 115 -9.23 -0.87 -3.15
N ALA A 116 -9.94 -0.04 -2.42
CA ALA A 116 -10.73 1.04 -3.00
C ALA A 116 -9.83 2.05 -3.74
N TRP A 117 -8.66 2.38 -3.19
CA TRP A 117 -7.65 3.23 -3.85
C TRP A 117 -7.14 2.60 -5.15
N ILE A 118 -6.80 1.31 -5.14
CA ILE A 118 -6.39 0.57 -6.34
C ILE A 118 -7.47 0.61 -7.43
N VAL A 119 -8.74 0.37 -7.06
CA VAL A 119 -9.87 0.44 -8.00
C VAL A 119 -10.00 1.85 -8.59
N TYR A 120 -9.87 2.89 -7.77
CA TYR A 120 -9.85 4.27 -8.23
C TYR A 120 -8.72 4.52 -9.24
N SER A 121 -7.50 4.05 -8.97
CA SER A 121 -6.36 4.18 -9.90
C SER A 121 -6.59 3.47 -11.23
N ILE A 122 -7.28 2.32 -11.25
CA ILE A 122 -7.65 1.62 -12.50
C ILE A 122 -8.63 2.47 -13.31
N ILE A 123 -9.66 3.01 -12.66
CA ILE A 123 -10.67 3.85 -13.33
C ILE A 123 -10.03 5.10 -13.91
N GLU A 124 -9.13 5.74 -13.15
CA GLU A 124 -8.39 6.92 -13.59
C GLU A 124 -7.51 6.61 -14.82
N GLN A 125 -6.78 5.49 -14.81
CA GLN A 125 -5.99 5.07 -15.97
C GLN A 125 -6.83 4.69 -17.17
N PHE A 126 -8.00 4.09 -16.95
CA PHE A 126 -8.92 3.79 -18.05
C PHE A 126 -9.40 5.08 -18.71
N ASN A 127 -9.77 6.07 -17.91
CA ASN A 127 -10.22 7.37 -18.40
C ASN A 127 -9.09 8.13 -19.14
N SER A 128 -7.85 8.08 -18.62
CA SER A 128 -6.70 8.72 -19.27
C SER A 128 -6.35 8.07 -20.63
N THR A 129 -6.49 6.74 -20.73
CA THR A 129 -6.24 5.99 -21.98
C THR A 129 -7.30 6.28 -23.04
N LEU A 130 -8.55 6.56 -22.64
CA LEU A 130 -9.62 6.92 -23.57
C LEU A 130 -9.50 8.34 -24.14
N LEU A 131 -8.89 9.26 -23.37
CA LEU A 131 -8.77 10.67 -23.74
C LEU A 131 -7.56 10.98 -24.65
N ASP A 132 -6.56 10.11 -24.70
CA ASP A 132 -5.32 10.27 -25.47
C ASP A 132 -4.86 8.87 -25.99
N PRO A 133 -5.55 8.28 -26.98
CA PRO A 133 -5.34 6.89 -27.43
C PRO A 133 -3.97 6.63 -28.08
#